data_AF-A0A3M2B1K7-F1
#
_entry.id   AF-A0A3M2B1K7-F1
#
_cell.length_a   1.000
_cell.length_b   1.000
_cell.length_c   1.000
_cell.angle_alpha   90.00
_cell.angle_beta   90.00
_cell.angle_gamma   90.00
#
_symmetry.space_group_name_H-M   'P 1'
#
loop_
_entity.id
_entity.type
_entity.pdbx_description
1 polymer ?
#
loop_
_entity_poly.entity_id
_entity_poly.type
_entity_poly.pdbx_seq_one_letter_code
_entity_poly.pdbx_strand_id
1 'polypeptide(L)' 'MKEILKGFVELHFKKPVELSQSHLRDTLLLLVFIDYFGLDNPLGVYFLDLYPFLLEEFHLWHKSIGIEKSALSFL' A
#
# COMPACT_ATOMS: atom_id res chain seq x y z
N MET A 1 -7.99 -35.65 -5.69
CA MET A 1 -7.99 -35.48 -4.22
C MET A 1 -6.87 -34.56 -3.74
N LYS A 2 -5.60 -34.80 -4.11
CA LYS A 2 -4.45 -33.94 -3.74
C LYS A 2 -4.61 -32.47 -4.18
N GLU A 3 -5.08 -32.22 -5.40
CA GLU A 3 -5.31 -30.84 -5.90
C GLU A 3 -6.38 -30.08 -5.11
N ILE A 4 -7.45 -30.75 -4.69
CA ILE A 4 -8.52 -30.14 -3.88
C ILE A 4 -7.99 -29.76 -2.50
N LEU A 5 -7.20 -30.66 -1.89
CA LEU A 5 -6.55 -30.41 -0.60
C LEU A 5 -5.56 -29.24 -0.67
N LYS A 6 -4.75 -29.18 -1.73
CA LYS A 6 -3.83 -28.07 -1.98
C LYS A 6 -4.58 -26.75 -2.15
N GLY A 7 -5.61 -26.72 -2.99
CA GLY A 7 -6.46 -25.54 -3.19
C GLY A 7 -7.13 -25.06 -1.90
N PHE A 8 -7.62 -25.99 -1.08
CA PHE A 8 -8.18 -25.68 0.23
C PHE A 8 -7.15 -25.04 1.17
N VAL A 9 -5.94 -25.60 1.25
CA VAL A 9 -4.87 -25.06 2.09
C VAL A 9 -4.43 -23.68 1.62
N GLU A 10 -4.25 -23.49 0.31
CA GLU A 10 -3.88 -22.19 -0.26
C GLU A 10 -4.94 -21.13 0.02
N LEU A 11 -6.22 -21.47 -0.16
CA LEU A 11 -7.33 -20.54 0.06
C LEU A 11 -7.49 -20.15 1.53
N HIS A 12 -7.35 -21.10 2.45
CA HIS A 12 -7.63 -20.85 3.87
C HIS A 12 -6.43 -20.34 4.67
N PHE A 13 -5.20 -20.63 4.26
CA PHE A 13 -4.00 -20.27 5.05
C PHE A 13 -3.08 -19.28 4.34
N LYS A 14 -2.90 -19.40 3.02
CA LYS A 14 -1.99 -18.53 2.28
C LYS A 14 -2.65 -17.22 1.87
N LYS A 15 -3.83 -17.30 1.23
CA LYS A 15 -4.55 -16.13 0.72
C LYS A 15 -4.89 -15.08 1.79
N PRO A 16 -5.35 -15.45 3.00
CA PRO A 16 -5.65 -14.46 4.04
C PRO A 16 -4.41 -13.70 4.52
N VAL A 17 -3.26 -14.40 4.58
CA VAL A 17 -1.99 -13.77 4.95
C VAL A 17 -1.53 -12.80 3.86
N GLU A 18 -1.62 -13.19 2.58
CA GLU A 18 -1.32 -12.29 1.45
C GLU A 18 -2.21 -11.03 1.49
N LEU A 19 -3.51 -11.19 1.73
CA LEU A 19 -4.45 -10.08 1.84
C LEU A 19 -4.10 -9.15 3.01
N SER A 20 -3.81 -9.71 4.18
CA SER A 20 -3.44 -8.94 5.37
C SER A 20 -2.14 -8.16 5.16
N GLN A 21 -1.15 -8.76 4.50
CA GLN A 21 0.09 -8.07 4.15
C GLN A 21 -0.16 -6.93 3.15
N SER A 22 -0.98 -7.16 2.13
CA SER A 22 -1.37 -6.11 1.18
C SER A 22 -2.06 -4.95 1.90
N HIS A 23 -3.03 -5.25 2.77
CA HIS A 23 -3.77 -4.24 3.51
C HIS A 23 -2.87 -3.41 4.43
N LEU A 24 -1.92 -4.07 5.11
CA LEU A 24 -0.93 -3.39 5.94
C LEU A 24 -0.02 -2.48 5.11
N ARG A 25 0.47 -2.99 3.97
CA ARG A 25 1.30 -2.20 3.03
C ARG A 25 0.55 -0.95 2.55
N ASP A 26 -0.70 -1.10 2.15
CA ASP A 26 -1.52 0.01 1.64
C ASP A 26 -1.80 1.05 2.74
N THR A 27 -2.04 0.59 3.96
CA THR A 27 -2.25 1.47 5.12
C THR A 27 -0.97 2.23 5.48
N LEU A 28 0.20 1.59 5.42
CA LEU A 28 1.49 2.24 5.67
C LEU A 28 1.80 3.30 4.61
N LEU A 29 1.59 2.99 3.33
CA LEU A 29 1.78 3.97 2.26
C LEU A 29 0.82 5.16 2.41
N LEU A 30 -0.44 4.90 2.74
CA LEU A 30 -1.38 5.99 3.04
C LEU A 30 -0.89 6.84 4.22
N LEU A 31 -0.49 6.24 5.34
CA LEU A 31 -0.04 6.96 6.53
C LEU A 31 1.19 7.84 6.28
N VAL A 32 2.13 7.37 5.46
CA VAL A 32 3.32 8.16 5.09
C VAL A 32 2.92 9.31 4.18
N PHE A 33 2.00 9.10 3.22
CA PHE A 33 1.70 10.07 2.16
C PHE A 33 0.31 10.73 2.28
N ILE A 34 -0.32 10.72 3.46
CA ILE A 34 -1.70 11.25 3.67
C ILE A 34 -1.79 12.76 3.42
N ASP A 35 -0.69 13.47 3.64
CA ASP A 35 -0.46 14.88 3.32
C ASP A 35 -0.66 15.20 1.84
N TYR A 36 -0.27 14.31 0.94
CA TYR A 36 -0.48 14.47 -0.50
C TYR A 36 -1.95 14.39 -0.93
N PHE A 37 -2.83 13.90 -0.05
CA PHE A 37 -4.28 13.93 -0.25
C PHE A 37 -4.94 15.19 0.33
N GLY A 38 -4.14 16.14 0.83
CA GLY A 38 -4.63 17.37 1.47
C GLY A 38 -5.15 17.18 2.89
N LEU A 39 -4.76 16.07 3.54
CA LEU A 39 -5.12 15.74 4.91
C LEU A 39 -3.91 15.95 5.82
N ASP A 40 -4.12 16.37 7.06
CA ASP A 40 -3.01 16.55 8.00
C ASP A 40 -2.36 15.20 8.35
N ASN A 41 -1.04 15.11 8.24
CA ASN A 41 -0.28 13.94 8.66
C ASN A 41 0.34 14.18 10.05
N PRO A 42 -0.26 13.67 11.15
CA PRO A 42 0.30 13.86 12.50
C PRO A 42 1.65 13.17 12.69
N LEU A 43 2.00 12.22 11.81
CA LEU A 43 3.25 11.48 11.87
C LEU A 43 4.24 11.86 10.76
N GLY A 44 3.89 12.78 9.86
CA GLY A 44 4.67 13.06 8.65
C GLY A 44 6.12 13.48 8.95
N VAL A 45 6.34 14.24 10.01
CA VAL A 45 7.68 14.67 10.45
C VAL A 45 8.59 13.48 10.77
N TYR A 46 8.06 12.39 11.31
CA TYR A 46 8.84 11.20 11.66
C TYR A 46 9.20 10.35 10.44
N PHE A 47 8.55 10.59 9.31
CA PHE A 47 8.70 9.78 8.11
C PHE A 47 9.45 10.49 6.98
N LEU A 48 9.86 11.76 7.14
CA LEU A 48 10.52 12.54 6.09
C LEU A 48 11.72 11.81 5.46
N ASP A 49 12.52 11.12 6.26
CA ASP A 49 13.68 10.35 5.78
C ASP A 49 13.29 9.14 4.92
N LEU A 50 12.06 8.64 5.04
CA LEU A 50 11.54 7.48 4.30
C LEU A 50 10.94 7.86 2.95
N TYR A 51 10.52 9.12 2.76
CA TYR A 51 9.86 9.57 1.52
C TYR A 51 10.69 9.24 0.26
N PRO A 52 12.01 9.49 0.21
CA PRO A 52 12.80 9.20 -0.99
C PRO A 52 12.83 7.71 -1.35
N PHE A 53 12.79 6.85 -0.33
CA PHE A 53 12.85 5.40 -0.53
C PHE A 53 11.51 4.82 -0.95
N LEU A 54 10.41 5.41 -0.49
CA LEU A 54 9.05 4.90 -0.72
C LEU A 54 8.31 5.58 -1.87
N LEU A 55 8.93 6.59 -2.51
CA LEU A 55 8.26 7.40 -3.53
C LEU A 55 7.84 6.57 -4.75
N GLU A 56 8.67 5.62 -5.19
CA GLU A 56 8.35 4.74 -6.31
C GLU A 56 7.21 3.79 -5.96
N GLU A 57 7.23 3.17 -4.77
CA GLU A 57 6.12 2.31 -4.33
C GLU A 57 4.82 3.08 -4.14
N PHE A 58 4.89 4.30 -3.62
CA PHE A 58 3.76 5.21 -3.56
C PHE A 58 3.22 5.52 -4.96
N HIS A 59 4.10 5.70 -5.96
CA HIS A 59 3.70 5.95 -7.33
C HIS A 59 2.87 4.80 -7.92
N LEU A 60 3.35 3.57 -7.72
CA LEU A 60 2.65 2.37 -8.17
C LEU A 60 1.34 2.15 -7.40
N TRP A 61 1.37 2.38 -6.08
CA TRP A 61 0.21 2.19 -5.22
C TRP A 61 -0.92 3.18 -5.52
N HIS A 62 -0.65 4.49 -5.64
CA HIS A 62 -1.73 5.45 -5.88
C HIS A 62 -2.40 5.22 -7.24
N LYS A 63 -1.65 4.76 -8.24
CA LYS A 63 -2.21 4.32 -9.53
C LYS A 63 -3.12 3.10 -9.37
N SER A 64 -2.70 2.13 -8.55
CA SER A 64 -3.49 0.91 -8.32
C SER A 64 -4.85 1.16 -7.66
N ILE A 65 -4.97 2.23 -6.86
CA ILE A 65 -6.23 2.66 -6.24
C ILE A 65 -7.06 3.59 -7.14
N GLY A 66 -6.68 3.76 -8.41
CA GLY A 66 -7.44 4.51 -9.41
C GLY A 66 -7.14 6.00 -9.47
N ILE A 67 -6.03 6.46 -8.87
CA ILE A 67 -5.62 7.87 -8.92
C ILE A 67 -4.64 8.02 -10.08
N GLU A 68 -5.13 8.54 -11.21
CA GLU A 68 -4.34 8.62 -12.44
C GLU A 68 -3.23 9.69 -12.38
N LYS A 69 -3.44 10.74 -11.59
CA LYS A 69 -2.47 11.83 -11.37
C LYS A 69 -2.29 12.05 -9.88
N SER A 70 -1.04 11.98 -9.41
CA SER A 70 -0.68 12.48 -8.10
C SER A 70 -1.02 13.98 -8.01
N ALA A 71 -1.43 14.44 -6.83
CA ALA A 71 -1.58 15.87 -6.56
C ALA A 71 -0.29 16.67 -6.88
N LEU A 72 0.88 16.01 -6.93
CA LEU A 72 2.16 16.59 -7.33
C LEU A 72 2.45 16.60 -8.83
N SER A 73 1.51 16.24 -9.72
CA SER A 73 1.81 16.16 -11.16
C SER A 73 2.17 17.52 -11.81
N PHE A 74 2.22 18.59 -11.03
CA PHE A 74 2.63 19.93 -11.44
C PHE A 74 4.11 20.24 -11.17
N LEU A 75 4.84 19.35 -10.49
CA LEU A 75 6.31 19.36 -10.35
C LEU A 75 6.95 18.55 -11.48
#